data_AF-A0A6V7K5L4-F1
#
_entry.id   AF-A0A6V7K5L4-F1
#
_cell.length_a   1.000
_cell.length_b   1.000
_cell.length_c   1.000
_cell.angle_alpha   90.00
_cell.angle_beta   90.00
_cell.angle_gamma   90.00
#
_symmetry.space_group_name_H-M   'P 1'
#
loop_
_entity.id
_entity.type
_entity.pdbx_description
1 polymer ?
#
loop_
_entity_poly.entity_id
_entity_poly.type
_entity_poly.pdbx_seq_one_letter_code
_entity_poly.pdbx_strand_id
1 'polypeptide(L)'
;FVYYSALSGYNLYSLPTKVLKYNLNPTPSVKNLGSKTSPSDGMIMTADGRLFFGLNEDNAVAMWSPMLGELKDTMAVIDEDFVKLDWTDSFGICSNGYLWITTNRLANYYTEDIDPEDYNFRVLKIPIGVMNYQYHVRV
;
A
#
# COMPACT_ATOMS: atom_id res chain seq x y z
N PHE A 1 -3.38 -12.81 -6.57
CA PHE A 1 -4.41 -12.48 -5.57
C PHE A 1 -4.72 -11.00 -5.67
N VAL A 2 -5.92 -10.57 -5.29
CA VAL A 2 -6.21 -9.16 -4.96
C VAL A 2 -6.04 -9.02 -3.46
N TYR A 3 -5.30 -8.00 -3.03
CA TYR A 3 -5.13 -7.63 -1.63
C TYR A 3 -5.95 -6.37 -1.37
N TYR A 4 -6.65 -6.31 -0.24
CA TYR A 4 -7.50 -5.17 0.10
C TYR A 4 -7.61 -5.00 1.60
N SER A 5 -7.96 -3.79 2.03
CA SER A 5 -8.23 -3.44 3.42
C SER A 5 -9.36 -2.42 3.44
N ALA A 6 -10.08 -2.32 4.56
CA ALA A 6 -11.00 -1.21 4.77
C ALA A 6 -10.18 0.03 5.14
N LEU A 7 -10.56 1.21 4.63
CA LEU A 7 -9.81 2.46 4.89
C LEU A 7 -9.69 2.77 6.40
N SER A 8 -10.73 2.48 7.19
CA SER A 8 -10.74 2.64 8.65
C SER A 8 -10.30 1.38 9.41
N GLY A 9 -9.74 0.39 8.71
CA GLY A 9 -9.43 -0.92 9.24
C GLY A 9 -7.96 -1.30 9.18
N TYR A 10 -7.52 -2.04 10.20
CA TYR A 10 -6.13 -2.51 10.29
C TYR A 10 -5.92 -3.82 9.53
N ASN A 11 -6.97 -4.63 9.31
CA ASN A 11 -6.83 -5.96 8.72
C ASN A 11 -6.54 -5.93 7.22
N LEU A 12 -5.55 -6.71 6.78
CA LEU A 12 -5.29 -6.98 5.37
C LEU A 12 -5.99 -8.28 4.97
N TYR A 13 -6.66 -8.25 3.83
CA TYR A 13 -7.35 -9.40 3.27
C TYR A 13 -6.75 -9.77 1.92
N SER A 14 -6.92 -11.04 1.53
CA SER A 14 -6.62 -11.48 0.16
C SER A 14 -7.73 -12.34 -0.41
N LEU A 15 -7.88 -12.25 -1.73
CA LEU A 15 -8.82 -13.04 -2.53
C LEU A 15 -8.13 -13.56 -3.81
N PRO A 16 -8.26 -14.85 -4.16
CA PRO A 16 -7.74 -15.34 -5.44
C PRO A 16 -8.43 -14.63 -6.61
N THR A 17 -7.66 -14.08 -7.56
CA THR A 17 -8.21 -13.38 -8.74
C THR A 17 -9.06 -14.28 -9.63
N LYS A 18 -8.82 -15.61 -9.61
CA LYS A 18 -9.66 -16.58 -10.33
C LYS A 18 -11.13 -16.56 -9.89
N VAL A 19 -11.37 -16.30 -8.61
CA VAL A 19 -12.73 -16.24 -8.04
C VAL A 19 -13.50 -15.09 -8.67
N LEU A 20 -12.85 -13.93 -8.81
CA LEU A 20 -13.40 -12.74 -9.47
C LEU A 20 -13.55 -12.97 -10.99
N LYS A 21 -12.50 -13.51 -11.64
CA LYS A 21 -12.49 -13.76 -13.09
C LYS A 21 -13.61 -14.70 -13.56
N TYR A 22 -13.95 -15.69 -12.74
CA TYR A 22 -15.00 -16.68 -13.05
C TYR A 22 -16.32 -16.40 -12.33
N ASN A 23 -16.48 -15.21 -11.72
CA ASN A 23 -17.68 -14.77 -11.02
C ASN A 23 -18.22 -15.80 -9.99
N LEU A 24 -17.30 -16.41 -9.23
CA LEU A 24 -17.62 -17.36 -8.16
C LEU A 24 -17.94 -16.60 -6.86
N ASN A 25 -18.67 -17.23 -5.93
CA ASN A 25 -18.91 -16.66 -4.61
C ASN A 25 -17.57 -16.38 -3.88
N PRO A 26 -17.25 -15.11 -3.56
CA PRO A 26 -15.96 -14.76 -2.98
C PRO A 26 -15.83 -15.09 -1.50
N THR A 27 -16.95 -15.11 -0.76
CA THR A 27 -16.96 -15.21 0.71
C THR A 27 -16.12 -16.37 1.26
N PRO A 28 -16.21 -17.61 0.72
CA PRO A 28 -15.41 -18.73 1.24
C PRO A 28 -13.91 -18.64 0.93
N SER A 29 -13.51 -17.78 0.00
CA SER A 29 -12.13 -17.66 -0.49
C SER A 29 -11.37 -16.47 0.10
N VAL A 30 -12.05 -15.60 0.87
CA VAL A 30 -11.42 -14.48 1.55
C VAL A 30 -10.53 -15.01 2.67
N LYS A 31 -9.27 -14.55 2.70
CA LYS A 31 -8.35 -14.81 3.80
C LYS A 31 -8.06 -13.52 4.54
N ASN A 32 -8.23 -13.53 5.87
CA ASN A 32 -7.66 -12.51 6.74
C ASN A 32 -6.17 -12.82 6.94
N LEU A 33 -5.30 -11.88 6.61
CA LEU A 33 -3.84 -12.02 6.66
C LEU A 33 -3.24 -11.42 7.94
N GLY A 34 -4.08 -10.92 8.84
CA GLY A 34 -3.67 -10.23 10.06
C GLY A 34 -3.82 -8.72 9.94
N SER A 35 -3.37 -8.02 10.98
CA SER A 35 -3.49 -6.57 11.13
C SER A 35 -2.17 -5.87 10.83
N LYS A 36 -2.26 -4.75 10.11
CA LYS A 36 -1.21 -3.73 9.99
C LYS A 36 -1.12 -2.91 11.29
N THR A 37 -0.07 -2.12 11.46
CA THR A 37 0.05 -1.19 12.60
C THR A 37 -0.82 0.05 12.45
N SER A 38 -1.17 0.42 11.21
CA SER A 38 -1.93 1.62 10.86
C SER A 38 -2.86 1.34 9.67
N PRO A 39 -3.95 2.11 9.50
CA PRO A 39 -4.76 2.05 8.29
C PRO A 39 -3.99 2.48 7.04
N SER A 40 -4.42 1.96 5.89
CA SER A 40 -3.81 2.27 4.60
C SER A 40 -4.88 2.74 3.63
N ASP A 41 -4.55 3.74 2.82
CA ASP A 41 -5.34 4.15 1.66
C ASP A 41 -4.80 3.45 0.40
N GLY A 42 -3.61 3.87 -0.06
CA GLY A 42 -2.94 3.28 -1.22
C GLY A 42 -2.16 1.99 -0.91
N MET A 43 -2.18 1.06 -1.88
CA MET A 43 -1.33 -0.14 -1.87
C MET A 43 -0.92 -0.55 -3.30
N ILE A 44 0.26 -1.18 -3.46
CA ILE A 44 0.70 -1.74 -4.74
C ILE A 44 1.55 -3.00 -4.57
N MET A 45 1.46 -3.92 -5.54
CA MET A 45 2.25 -5.16 -5.58
C MET A 45 3.37 -5.05 -6.63
N THR A 46 4.54 -5.58 -6.30
CA THR A 46 5.66 -5.77 -7.23
C THR A 46 5.59 -7.12 -7.95
N ALA A 47 6.34 -7.28 -9.05
CA ALA A 47 6.43 -8.53 -9.79
C ALA A 47 6.98 -9.72 -8.96
N ASP A 48 7.82 -9.44 -7.95
CA ASP A 48 8.40 -10.45 -7.05
C ASP A 48 7.55 -10.71 -5.80
N GLY A 49 6.35 -10.14 -5.70
CA GLY A 49 5.41 -10.46 -4.63
C GLY A 49 5.64 -9.70 -3.32
N ARG A 50 6.22 -8.49 -3.37
CA ARG A 50 6.25 -7.54 -2.25
C ARG A 50 5.11 -6.53 -2.38
N LEU A 51 4.25 -6.46 -1.36
CA LEU A 51 3.17 -5.51 -1.23
C LEU A 51 3.68 -4.28 -0.48
N PHE A 52 3.55 -3.10 -1.09
CA PHE A 52 3.83 -1.81 -0.50
C PHE A 52 2.52 -1.11 -0.16
N PHE A 53 2.45 -0.44 0.98
CA PHE A 53 1.26 0.25 1.45
C PHE A 53 1.59 1.36 2.45
N GLY A 54 0.66 2.30 2.58
CA GLY A 54 0.72 3.37 3.56
C GLY A 54 0.47 2.93 4.99
N LEU A 55 1.04 3.63 5.96
CA LEU A 55 0.66 3.57 7.37
C LEU A 55 0.29 5.00 7.79
N ASN A 56 -0.96 5.41 7.50
CA ASN A 56 -1.34 6.82 7.49
C ASN A 56 -1.28 7.50 8.87
N GLU A 57 -1.55 6.76 9.95
CA GLU A 57 -1.40 7.24 11.34
C GLU A 57 0.06 7.26 11.81
N ASP A 58 0.94 6.50 11.14
CA ASP A 58 2.36 6.39 11.47
C ASP A 58 3.24 7.29 10.57
N ASN A 59 2.64 8.03 9.62
CA ASN A 59 3.35 8.80 8.59
C ASN A 59 4.46 8.01 7.88
N ALA A 60 4.16 6.76 7.55
CA ALA A 60 5.15 5.80 7.07
C ALA A 60 4.67 5.03 5.83
N VAL A 61 5.63 4.44 5.13
CA VAL A 61 5.40 3.45 4.07
C VAL A 61 5.97 2.13 4.55
N ALA A 62 5.20 1.07 4.38
CA ALA A 62 5.60 -0.28 4.75
C ALA A 62 5.64 -1.22 3.54
N MET A 63 6.36 -2.32 3.72
CA MET A 63 6.44 -3.44 2.80
C MET A 63 6.19 -4.74 3.55
N TRP A 64 5.46 -5.64 2.91
CA TRP A 64 5.30 -7.02 3.35
C TRP A 64 5.29 -7.98 2.16
N SER A 65 5.80 -9.19 2.36
CA SER A 65 5.64 -10.28 1.39
C SER A 65 5.11 -11.54 2.08
N PRO A 66 4.09 -12.22 1.51
CA PRO A 66 3.62 -13.49 2.05
C PRO A 66 4.68 -14.60 2.05
N MET A 67 5.79 -14.42 1.32
CA MET A 67 6.92 -15.36 1.34
C MET A 67 7.80 -15.22 2.59
N LEU A 68 7.74 -14.09 3.29
CA LEU A 68 8.54 -13.83 4.49
C LEU A 68 7.89 -14.41 5.75
N GLY A 69 6.56 -14.47 5.81
CA GLY A 69 5.82 -15.01 6.95
C GLY A 69 4.52 -14.27 7.20
N GLU A 70 4.00 -14.40 8.42
CA GLU A 70 2.81 -13.67 8.86
C GLU A 70 3.04 -12.15 8.83
N LEU A 71 2.00 -11.38 8.49
CA LEU A 71 2.05 -9.93 8.34
C LEU A 71 2.61 -9.25 9.60
N LYS A 72 2.08 -9.59 10.76
CA LYS A 72 2.45 -8.99 12.06
C LYS A 72 3.93 -9.15 12.41
N ASP A 73 4.58 -10.21 11.92
CA ASP A 73 5.95 -10.58 12.30
C ASP A 73 6.99 -10.10 11.27
N THR A 74 6.55 -9.83 10.04
CA THR A 74 7.47 -9.68 8.89
C THR A 74 7.22 -8.43 8.05
N MET A 75 6.21 -7.62 8.40
CA MET A 75 6.06 -6.27 7.87
C MET A 75 7.25 -5.40 8.29
N ALA A 76 7.77 -4.60 7.35
CA ALA A 76 8.85 -3.67 7.62
C ALA A 76 8.49 -2.26 7.13
N VAL A 77 8.75 -1.25 7.96
CA VAL A 77 8.73 0.16 7.56
C VAL A 77 9.95 0.41 6.66
N ILE A 78 9.73 1.01 5.49
CA ILE A 78 10.79 1.32 4.52
C ILE A 78 11.16 2.80 4.48
N ASP A 79 10.23 3.67 4.88
CA ASP A 79 10.43 5.12 4.99
C ASP A 79 9.38 5.70 5.95
N GLU A 80 9.75 6.76 6.66
CA GLU A 80 8.94 7.42 7.68
C GLU A 80 9.32 8.91 7.72
N ASP A 81 8.33 9.79 7.53
CA ASP A 81 8.53 11.25 7.51
C ASP A 81 7.21 11.95 7.82
N PHE A 82 7.09 12.49 9.03
CA PHE A 82 5.91 13.21 9.51
C PHE A 82 5.46 14.37 8.60
N VAL A 83 6.36 14.97 7.82
CA VAL A 83 6.03 16.09 6.94
C VAL A 83 5.68 15.61 5.54
N LYS A 84 6.44 14.65 4.99
CA LYS A 84 6.32 14.23 3.59
C LYS A 84 5.32 13.10 3.37
N LEU A 85 5.20 12.20 4.35
CA LEU A 85 4.36 11.00 4.31
C LEU A 85 3.08 11.17 5.13
N ASP A 86 2.60 12.40 5.26
CA ASP A 86 1.22 12.66 5.64
C ASP A 86 0.28 12.14 4.54
N TRP A 87 -0.67 11.29 4.93
CA TRP A 87 -1.63 10.58 4.09
C TRP A 87 -1.11 10.08 2.72
N THR A 88 -0.57 8.86 2.70
CA THR A 88 -0.15 8.22 1.44
C THR A 88 -1.35 7.72 0.63
N ASP A 89 -1.60 8.34 -0.52
CA ASP A 89 -2.82 8.17 -1.31
C ASP A 89 -2.68 7.12 -2.41
N SER A 90 -1.79 7.35 -3.38
CA SER A 90 -1.63 6.47 -4.53
C SER A 90 -0.20 5.99 -4.67
N PHE A 91 -0.05 4.76 -5.17
CA PHE A 91 1.24 4.14 -5.43
C PHE A 91 1.38 3.77 -6.90
N GLY A 92 2.60 3.90 -7.43
CA GLY A 92 2.98 3.48 -8.77
C GLY A 92 4.35 2.83 -8.75
N ILE A 93 4.62 1.92 -9.69
CA ILE A 93 5.96 1.36 -9.89
C ILE A 93 6.32 1.55 -11.36
N CYS A 94 7.42 2.24 -11.62
CA CYS A 94 7.91 2.47 -12.97
C CYS A 94 9.00 1.45 -13.34
N SER A 95 9.28 1.31 -14.64
CA SER A 95 10.31 0.39 -15.18
C SER A 95 11.73 0.73 -14.74
N ASN A 96 11.95 1.92 -14.18
CA ASN A 96 13.21 2.36 -13.60
C ASN A 96 13.47 1.82 -12.17
N GLY A 97 12.60 0.96 -11.64
CA GLY A 97 12.78 0.31 -10.32
C GLY A 97 12.48 1.21 -9.13
N TYR A 98 11.74 2.30 -9.33
CA TYR A 98 11.26 3.17 -8.26
C TYR A 98 9.79 2.92 -7.95
N LEU A 99 9.51 2.93 -6.64
CA LEU A 99 8.18 3.12 -6.09
C LEU A 99 7.89 4.63 -6.12
N TRP A 100 6.78 5.03 -6.71
CA TRP A 100 6.27 6.38 -6.73
C TRP A 100 5.06 6.48 -5.82
N ILE A 101 4.96 7.56 -5.07
CA ILE A 101 3.93 7.75 -4.04
C ILE A 101 3.39 9.16 -4.16
N THR A 102 2.07 9.30 -4.22
CA THR A 102 1.41 10.60 -3.99
C THR A 102 1.04 10.70 -2.52
N THR A 103 1.29 11.88 -1.94
CA THR A 103 0.89 12.17 -0.56
C THR A 103 0.13 13.48 -0.52
N ASN A 104 -0.80 13.58 0.41
CA ASN A 104 -1.66 14.76 0.58
C ASN A 104 -1.91 15.04 2.07
N ARG A 105 -2.66 16.09 2.38
CA ARG A 105 -3.04 16.41 3.76
C ARG A 105 -4.53 16.15 4.03
N LEU A 106 -5.05 15.01 3.58
CA LEU A 106 -6.48 14.74 3.65
C LEU A 106 -7.03 14.79 5.09
N ALA A 107 -6.24 14.34 6.08
CA ALA A 107 -6.62 14.46 7.49
C ALA A 107 -6.86 15.92 7.90
N ASN A 108 -5.91 16.80 7.59
CA ASN A 108 -6.01 18.24 7.86
C ASN A 108 -7.15 18.90 7.08
N TYR A 109 -7.43 18.46 5.85
CA TYR A 109 -8.55 18.97 5.08
C TYR A 109 -9.88 18.74 5.79
N TYR A 110 -10.08 17.55 6.38
CA TYR A 110 -11.29 17.25 7.15
C TYR A 110 -11.39 18.00 8.48
N THR A 111 -10.26 18.40 9.07
CA THR A 111 -10.22 19.20 10.30
C THR A 111 -10.13 20.70 10.06
N GLU A 112 -10.24 21.16 8.80
CA GLU A 112 -10.09 22.56 8.40
C GLU A 112 -8.73 23.19 8.81
N ASP A 113 -7.67 22.36 8.89
CA ASP A 113 -6.33 22.74 9.35
C ASP A 113 -5.29 22.68 8.21
N ILE A 114 -5.69 23.15 7.02
CA ILE A 114 -4.82 23.27 5.85
C ILE A 114 -4.23 24.68 5.80
N ASP A 115 -2.90 24.79 5.84
CA ASP A 115 -2.20 26.02 5.46
C ASP A 115 -2.03 26.05 3.93
N PRO A 116 -2.71 26.95 3.20
CA PRO A 116 -2.58 27.04 1.75
C PRO A 116 -1.20 27.49 1.27
N GLU A 117 -0.37 28.08 2.14
CA GLU A 117 0.99 28.54 1.80
C GLU A 117 2.05 27.43 1.93
N ASP A 118 1.69 26.27 2.48
CA ASP A 118 2.57 25.11 2.61
C ASP A 118 2.36 24.09 1.46
N TYR A 119 3.31 23.17 1.33
CA TYR A 119 3.23 22.05 0.39
C TYR A 119 2.25 20.99 0.89
N ASN A 120 1.00 21.07 0.43
CA ASN A 120 -0.07 20.14 0.82
C ASN A 120 -0.15 18.86 -0.01
N PHE A 121 0.54 18.81 -1.16
CA PHE A 121 0.56 17.67 -2.07
C PHE A 121 1.99 17.37 -2.50
N ARG A 122 2.38 16.10 -2.54
CA ARG A 122 3.74 15.70 -2.97
C ARG A 122 3.70 14.49 -3.88
N VAL A 123 4.74 14.38 -4.72
CA VAL A 123 5.08 13.17 -5.45
C VAL A 123 6.47 12.75 -5.01
N LEU A 124 6.56 11.60 -4.34
CA LEU A 124 7.78 11.06 -3.76
C LEU A 124 8.21 9.81 -4.54
N LYS A 125 9.49 9.43 -4.38
CA LYS A 125 9.99 8.17 -4.93
C LYS A 125 10.99 7.49 -4.01
N ILE A 126 10.92 6.16 -3.94
CA ILE A 126 11.82 5.30 -3.17
C ILE A 126 12.43 4.26 -4.12
N PRO A 127 13.76 4.09 -4.16
CA PRO A 127 14.38 3.03 -4.96
C PRO A 127 14.05 1.66 -4.34
N ILE A 128 13.37 0.79 -5.10
CA ILE A 128 12.99 -0.56 -4.64
C ILE A 128 13.60 -1.69 -5.50
N GLY A 129 14.22 -1.34 -6.63
CA GLY A 129 14.98 -2.25 -7.50
C GLY A 129 14.14 -3.28 -8.25
N VAL A 130 12.80 -3.16 -8.25
CA VAL A 130 11.91 -4.18 -8.82
C VAL A 130 10.76 -3.53 -9.59
N MET A 131 10.26 -4.26 -10.59
CA MET A 131 9.20 -3.80 -11.49
C MET A 131 7.80 -4.05 -10.93
N ASN A 132 6.83 -3.40 -11.58
CA ASN A 132 5.40 -3.53 -11.29
C ASN A 132 4.90 -4.97 -11.52
N TYR A 133 3.87 -5.41 -10.77
CA TYR A 133 3.23 -6.72 -10.94
C TYR A 133 2.77 -7.06 -12.38
N GLN A 134 2.55 -6.06 -13.22
CA GLN A 134 2.19 -6.23 -14.63
C GLN A 134 3.38 -6.71 -15.50
N TYR A 135 4.62 -6.55 -15.03
CA TYR A 135 5.82 -7.08 -15.67
C TYR A 135 6.01 -8.54 -15.28
N HIS A 136 5.18 -9.42 -15.85
CA HIS A 136 5.50 -10.85 -15.88
C HIS A 136 6.40 -11.13 -17.08
N VAL A 137 7.56 -11.76 -16.84
CA VAL A 137 8.31 -12.41 -17.91
C VAL A 137 7.38 -13.48 -18.48
N ARG A 138 6.99 -13.34 -19.75
CA ARG A 138 6.36 -14.45 -20.48
C ARG A 138 7.40 -15.57 -20.52
N VAL A 139 7.16 -16.62 -19.74
CA VAL A 139 7.86 -17.90 -19.90
C VAL A 139 7.23 -18.66 -21.04
#